data_AF-A0A9D6TTL8-F1
#
_entry.id   AF-A0A9D6TTL8-F1
#
_cell.length_a   1.000
_cell.length_b   1.000
_cell.length_c   1.000
_cell.angle_alpha   90.00
_cell.angle_beta   90.00
_cell.angle_gamma   90.00
#
_symmetry.space_group_name_H-M   'P 1'
#
loop_
_entity.id
_entity.type
_entity.pdbx_description
1 polymer ?
#
loop_
_entity_poly.entity_id
_entity_poly.type
_entity_poly.pdbx_seq_one_letter_code
_entity_poly.pdbx_strand_id
1 'polypeptide(L)' 'VRAAIEGTRNFVGITGVFNFSPTDHNGLDRRAVSMVQIVDGQWRLAK' A
#
# COMPACT_ATOMS: atom_id res chain seq x y z
N VAL A 1 -22.06 2.84 4.15
CA VAL A 1 -20.84 2.43 3.39
C VAL A 1 -19.58 3.08 3.95
N ARG A 2 -19.47 4.42 4.04
CA ARG A 2 -18.27 5.12 4.59
C ARG A 2 -17.75 4.52 5.91
N ALA A 3 -18.60 4.45 6.94
CA ALA A 3 -18.21 3.94 8.25
C ALA A 3 -17.66 2.50 8.21
N ALA A 4 -18.16 1.66 7.30
CA ALA A 4 -17.67 0.30 7.13
C ALA A 4 -16.26 0.28 6.50
N ILE A 5 -16.00 1.16 5.53
CA ILE A 5 -14.68 1.29 4.90
C ILE A 5 -13.66 1.83 5.92
N GLU A 6 -13.99 2.92 6.62
CA GLU A 6 -13.11 3.51 7.66
C GLU A 6 -12.83 2.53 8.83
N GLY A 7 -13.71 1.55 9.04
CA GLY A 7 -13.54 0.47 10.03
C GLY A 7 -12.72 -0.74 9.54
N THR A 8 -12.33 -0.80 8.26
CA THR A 8 -11.58 -1.93 7.70
C THR A 8 -10.14 -1.95 8.23
N ARG A 9 -9.66 -3.13 8.65
CA ARG A 9 -8.31 -3.36 9.18
C ARG A 9 -7.72 -4.63 8.59
N ASN A 10 -6.39 -4.64 8.40
CA ASN A 10 -5.63 -5.78 7.89
C ASN A 10 -6.14 -6.35 6.57
N PHE A 11 -6.73 -5.51 5.71
CA PHE A 11 -7.23 -5.95 4.41
C PHE A 11 -6.07 -6.09 3.44
N VAL A 12 -5.82 -7.31 2.96
CA VAL A 12 -4.74 -7.61 2.01
C VAL A 12 -5.20 -7.28 0.58
N GLY A 13 -4.63 -6.21 0.01
CA GLY A 13 -4.85 -5.84 -1.39
C GLY A 13 -3.60 -6.06 -2.25
N ILE A 14 -3.72 -5.77 -3.55
CA ILE A 14 -2.63 -5.99 -4.51
C ILE A 14 -1.41 -5.09 -4.25
N THR A 15 -1.60 -3.92 -3.63
CA THR A 15 -0.55 -2.92 -3.39
C THR A 15 -0.09 -2.83 -1.93
N GLY A 16 -0.66 -3.64 -1.02
CA GLY A 16 -0.30 -3.60 0.39
C GLY A 16 -1.43 -4.06 1.31
N VAL A 17 -1.25 -3.79 2.61
CA VAL A 17 -2.22 -4.14 3.66
C VAL A 17 -2.86 -2.86 4.19
N PHE A 18 -4.16 -2.73 4.03
CA PHE A 18 -4.92 -1.52 4.35
C PHE A 18 -5.43 -1.52 5.80
N ASN A 19 -5.21 -0.38 6.46
CA ASN A 19 -5.75 -0.03 7.77
C ASN A 19 -6.30 1.40 7.71
N PHE A 20 -7.56 1.56 7.30
CA PHE A 20 -8.17 2.88 7.17
C PHE A 20 -8.54 3.50 8.52
N SER A 21 -8.79 4.79 8.56
CA SER A 21 -9.41 5.48 9.70
C SER A 21 -10.12 6.74 9.23
N PRO A 22 -10.94 7.41 10.07
CA PRO A 22 -11.55 8.69 9.68
C PRO A 22 -10.54 9.79 9.31
N THR A 23 -9.30 9.69 9.81
CA THR A 23 -8.22 10.66 9.58
C THR A 23 -7.15 10.18 8.60
N ASP A 24 -7.21 8.92 8.17
CA ASP A 24 -6.30 8.33 7.19
C ASP A 24 -7.08 7.42 6.23
N HIS A 25 -7.35 7.96 5.04
CA HIS A 25 -8.03 7.24 3.96
C HIS A 25 -7.08 6.51 3.01
N ASN A 26 -5.76 6.61 3.23
CA ASN A 26 -4.77 5.81 2.49
C ASN A 26 -4.60 4.45 3.18
N GLY A 27 -4.35 4.45 4.49
CA GLY A 27 -4.26 3.23 5.30
C GLY A 27 -3.11 2.29 4.92
N LEU A 28 -2.20 2.70 4.04
CA LEU A 28 -0.99 1.99 3.65
C LEU A 28 0.21 2.49 4.46
N ASP A 29 1.19 1.61 4.67
CA ASP A 29 2.46 1.95 5.29
C ASP A 29 3.65 1.63 4.37
N ARG A 30 4.87 1.69 4.91
CA ARG A 30 6.12 1.48 4.15
C ARG A 30 6.20 0.13 3.44
N ARG A 31 5.40 -0.87 3.84
CA ARG A 31 5.33 -2.18 3.18
C ARG A 31 4.70 -2.09 1.79
N ALA A 32 3.93 -1.03 1.52
CA ALA A 32 3.23 -0.81 0.26
C ALA A 32 4.12 -0.21 -0.85
N VAL A 33 5.36 0.17 -0.52
CA VAL A 33 6.28 0.81 -1.46
C VAL A 33 7.56 -0.01 -1.60
N SER A 34 8.06 -0.10 -2.83
CA SER A 34 9.35 -0.70 -3.14
C SER A 34 10.09 0.21 -4.10
N MET A 35 11.36 0.48 -3.83
CA MET A 35 12.19 1.25 -4.73
C MET A 35 12.66 0.35 -5.86
N VAL A 36 12.50 0.81 -7.10
CA VAL A 36 12.92 0.09 -8.31
C VAL A 36 13.83 0.97 -9.15
N GLN A 37 14.70 0.31 -9.92
CA GLN A 37 15.64 0.93 -10.86
C GLN A 37 15.59 0.22 -12.21
N ILE A 38 15.98 0.92 -13.27
CA ILE A 38 16.11 0.35 -14.61
C ILE A 38 17.55 -0.18 -14.77
N VAL A 39 17.69 -1.48 -15.03
CA VAL A 39 18.97 -2.15 -15.35
C VAL A 39 18.76 -2.95 -16.62
N ASP A 40 19.54 -2.64 -17.66
CA ASP A 40 19.45 -3.28 -18.99
C ASP A 40 18.03 -3.24 -19.59
N GLY A 41 17.34 -2.11 -19.42
CA GLY A 41 15.98 -1.91 -19.92
C GLY A 41 14.88 -2.63 -19.12
N GLN A 42 15.21 -3.24 -17.98
CA GLN A 42 14.26 -3.96 -17.12
C GLN A 42 14.15 -3.31 -15.73
N TRP A 43 12.95 -3.37 -15.14
CA TRP A 43 12.73 -3.02 -13.74
C TRP A 43 13.37 -4.06 -12.82
N ARG A 44 14.25 -3.62 -11.92
CA ARG A 44 14.80 -4.43 -10.84
C ARG A 44 14.59 -3.72 -9.52
N LEU A 45 14.52 -4.48 -8.43
CA LEU A 45 14.52 -3.90 -7.09
C LEU A 45 15.83 -3.10 -6.90
N ALA A 46 15.68 -1.87 -6.39
CA ALA A 46 16.83 -1.08 -5.97
C ALA A 46 17.45 -1.74 -4.74
N LYS A 47 18.79 -1.74 -4.67
CA LYS A 47 19.55 -2.18 -3.50
C LYS A 47 19.81 -1.02 -2.57
#